data_AF-A0A920ALD9-F1
#
_entry.id   AF-A0A920ALD9-F1
#
_cell.length_a   1.000
_cell.length_b   1.000
_cell.length_c   1.000
_cell.angle_alpha   90.00
_cell.angle_beta   90.00
_cell.angle_gamma   90.00
#
_symmetry.space_group_name_H-M   'P 1'
#
loop_
_entity.id
_entity.type
_entity.pdbx_description
1 polymer ?
#
loop_
_entity_poly.entity_id
_entity_poly.type
_entity_poly.pdbx_seq_one_letter_code
_entity_poly.pdbx_strand_id
1 'polypeptide(L)' 'MSAYKVASADLTNHDFLESLASNKKPLICSTGMSVEEEIIKTIDFLNSKGALFALLHCNSTYPTPYKDINLSYIHD' A
#
# COMPACT_ATOMS: atom_id res chain seq x y z
N MET A 1 -2.75 9.94 -16.99
CA MET A 1 -2.16 9.16 -15.87
C MET A 1 -2.53 7.69 -16.03
N SER A 2 -1.52 6.82 -16.00
CA SER A 2 -1.60 5.37 -16.22
C SER A 2 -1.88 4.56 -14.95
N ALA A 3 -1.54 5.06 -13.77
CA ALA A 3 -1.74 4.42 -12.46
C ALA A 3 -1.93 5.47 -11.36
N TYR A 4 -2.39 5.06 -10.18
CA TYR A 4 -2.44 5.89 -8.97
C TYR A 4 -1.43 5.41 -7.94
N LYS A 5 -0.72 6.35 -7.29
CA LYS A 5 0.10 6.08 -6.13
C LYS A 5 -0.72 6.34 -4.87
N VAL A 6 -0.77 5.37 -3.97
CA VAL A 6 -1.37 5.53 -2.64
C VAL A 6 -0.24 5.75 -1.62
N ALA A 7 -0.33 6.81 -0.83
CA ALA A 7 0.62 7.09 0.23
C ALA A 7 0.43 6.12 1.41
N SER A 8 1.48 5.90 2.18
CA SER A 8 1.44 5.05 3.38
C SER A 8 0.30 5.42 4.35
N ALA A 9 0.08 6.72 4.55
CA ALA A 9 -0.98 7.22 5.44
C ALA A 9 -2.41 6.90 4.96
N ASP A 10 -2.58 6.58 3.68
CA ASP A 10 -3.88 6.31 3.06
C ASP A 10 -4.16 4.81 2.87
N LEU A 11 -3.23 3.92 3.26
CA LEU A 11 -3.37 2.48 3.01
C LEU A 11 -4.64 1.88 3.65
N THR A 12 -5.01 2.37 4.82
CA THR A 12 -6.19 1.92 5.58
C THR A 12 -7.44 2.76 5.29
N ASN A 13 -7.35 3.77 4.42
CA ASN A 13 -8.48 4.60 4.02
C ASN A 13 -9.28 3.89 2.92
N HIS A 14 -10.12 2.93 3.31
CA HIS A 14 -10.85 2.08 2.38
C HIS A 14 -11.85 2.84 1.50
N ASP A 15 -12.45 3.93 1.99
CA ASP A 15 -13.35 4.77 1.18
C ASP A 15 -12.59 5.46 0.04
N PHE A 16 -11.37 5.95 0.32
CA PHE A 16 -10.49 6.50 -0.70
C PHE A 16 -10.04 5.43 -1.70
N LEU A 17 -9.64 4.25 -1.20
CA LEU A 17 -9.25 3.13 -2.05
C LEU A 17 -10.40 2.63 -2.93
N GLU A 18 -11.66 2.67 -2.46
CA GLU A 18 -12.83 2.35 -3.27
C GLU A 18 -12.95 3.31 -4.46
N SER A 19 -12.84 4.61 -4.19
CA SER A 19 -12.87 5.64 -5.22
C SER A 19 -11.78 5.41 -6.28
N LEU A 20 -10.54 5.12 -5.84
CA LEU A 20 -9.44 4.82 -6.76
C LEU A 20 -9.66 3.52 -7.55
N ALA A 21 -10.09 2.44 -6.90
CA ALA A 21 -10.33 1.14 -7.54
C ALA A 21 -11.42 1.22 -8.63
N SER A 22 -12.45 2.05 -8.41
CA SER A 22 -13.53 2.26 -9.39
C SER A 22 -13.04 2.84 -10.73
N ASN A 23 -11.89 3.53 -10.74
CA ASN A 23 -11.29 4.08 -11.94
C ASN A 23 -10.59 3.03 -12.82
N LYS A 24 -10.50 1.76 -12.36
CA LYS A 24 -9.91 0.61 -13.10
C LYS A 24 -8.46 0.82 -13.53
N LYS A 25 -7.72 1.70 -12.85
CA LYS A 25 -6.28 1.89 -13.07
C LYS A 25 -5.50 1.12 -12.00
N PRO A 26 -4.28 0.66 -12.32
CA PRO A 26 -3.42 0.02 -11.33
C PRO A 26 -3.14 0.96 -10.15
N LEU A 27 -3.08 0.39 -8.95
CA LEU A 27 -2.70 1.09 -7.72
C LEU A 27 -1.29 0.68 -7.28
N ILE A 28 -0.50 1.64 -6.81
CA ILE A 28 0.83 1.40 -6.23
C ILE A 28 0.78 1.86 -4.78
N CYS A 29 0.64 0.94 -3.85
CA CYS A 29 0.38 1.21 -2.45
C CYS A 29 1.65 1.10 -1.62
N SER A 30 2.02 2.17 -0.91
CA SER A 30 3.11 2.09 0.07
C SER A 30 2.57 1.57 1.40
N THR A 31 3.35 0.76 2.10
CA THR A 31 2.89 0.05 3.32
C THR A 31 3.55 0.53 4.61
N GLY A 32 4.22 1.69 4.58
CA GLY A 32 4.84 2.26 5.78
C GLY A 32 3.78 2.65 6.81
N MET A 33 4.15 2.70 8.09
CA MET A 33 3.24 3.00 9.21
C MET A 33 2.08 2.01 9.39
N SER A 34 2.01 0.94 8.60
CA SER A 34 0.98 -0.10 8.74
C SER A 34 1.56 -1.38 9.33
N VAL A 35 0.74 -2.06 10.13
CA VAL A 35 1.04 -3.42 10.60
C VAL A 35 0.56 -4.46 9.58
N GLU A 36 1.06 -5.69 9.69
CA GLU A 36 0.76 -6.76 8.72
C GLU A 36 -0.74 -7.05 8.61
N GLU A 37 -1.48 -7.00 9.72
CA GLU A 37 -2.93 -7.20 9.72
C GLU A 37 -3.68 -6.11 8.93
N GLU A 38 -3.18 -4.87 8.93
CA GLU A 38 -3.75 -3.79 8.14
C GLU A 38 -3.46 -3.99 6.65
N ILE A 39 -2.23 -4.40 6.32
CA ILE A 39 -1.83 -4.71 4.94
C ILE A 39 -2.70 -5.84 4.37
N ILE A 40 -2.90 -6.93 5.12
CA ILE A 40 -3.74 -8.07 4.73
C ILE A 40 -5.20 -7.62 4.51
N LYS A 41 -5.77 -6.81 5.43
CA LYS A 41 -7.13 -6.27 5.26
C LYS A 41 -7.26 -5.41 4.00
N THR A 42 -6.26 -4.59 3.70
CA THR A 42 -6.24 -3.78 2.47
C THR A 42 -6.11 -4.65 1.22
N ILE A 43 -5.30 -5.72 1.26
CA ILE A 43 -5.21 -6.71 0.17
C ILE A 43 -6.57 -7.35 -0.10
N ASP A 44 -7.22 -7.86 0.93
CA ASP A 44 -8.54 -8.51 0.83
C ASP A 44 -9.59 -7.54 0.27
N PHE A 45 -9.57 -6.29 0.76
CA PHE A 45 -10.43 -5.23 0.27
C PHE A 45 -10.20 -4.96 -1.24
N LEU A 46 -8.95 -4.72 -1.66
CA LEU A 46 -8.63 -4.43 -3.06
C LEU A 46 -8.95 -5.63 -3.99
N ASN A 47 -8.68 -6.85 -3.53
CA ASN A 47 -9.07 -8.07 -4.23
C ASN A 47 -10.59 -8.18 -4.41
N SER A 48 -11.37 -7.85 -3.37
CA SER A 48 -12.84 -7.85 -3.46
C SER A 48 -13.39 -6.86 -4.49
N LYS A 49 -12.63 -5.81 -4.82
CA LYS A 49 -12.98 -4.83 -5.85
C LYS A 49 -12.43 -5.19 -7.24
N GLY A 50 -11.67 -6.29 -7.35
CA GLY A 50 -10.98 -6.67 -8.60
C GLY A 50 -9.93 -5.64 -9.03
N ALA A 51 -9.34 -4.92 -8.07
CA ALA A 51 -8.32 -3.92 -8.37
C ALA A 51 -7.00 -4.61 -8.76
N LEU A 52 -6.29 -4.04 -9.74
CA LEU A 52 -4.90 -4.39 -10.01
C LEU A 52 -4.01 -3.51 -9.13
N PHE A 53 -3.11 -4.11 -8.33
CA PHE A 53 -2.25 -3.33 -7.44
C PHE A 53 -0.88 -3.96 -7.22
N ALA A 54 0.06 -3.14 -6.74
CA ALA A 54 1.36 -3.53 -6.23
C ALA A 54 1.58 -2.91 -4.84
N LEU A 55 2.25 -3.64 -3.96
CA LEU A 55 2.65 -3.17 -2.64
C LEU A 55 4.12 -2.76 -2.66
N LEU A 56 4.44 -1.66 -1.96
CA LEU A 56 5.80 -1.17 -1.78
C LEU A 56 6.14 -1.15 -0.30
N HIS A 57 7.12 -1.96 0.08
CA HIS A 57 7.81 -1.81 1.35
C HIS A 57 8.40 -0.41 1.48
N CYS A 58 8.17 0.25 2.62
CA CYS A 58 8.78 1.55 2.90
C CYS A 58 8.77 1.86 4.40
N ASN A 59 9.64 2.78 4.80
CA ASN A 59 9.65 3.39 6.12
C ASN A 59 9.28 4.88 5.99
N SER A 60 8.48 5.41 6.92
CA SER A 60 7.97 6.79 6.87
C SER A 60 8.75 7.78 7.75
N THR A 61 10.00 7.44 8.09
CA THR A 61 10.94 8.32 8.81
C THR A 61 11.80 9.09 7.82
N TYR A 62 12.03 10.38 8.07
CA TYR A 62 12.77 11.26 7.16
C TYR A 62 13.96 11.95 7.88
N PRO A 63 15.22 11.53 7.63
CA PRO A 63 15.62 10.35 6.86
C PRO A 63 15.40 9.05 7.66
N THR A 64 15.24 7.93 6.94
CA THR A 64 15.18 6.61 7.58
C THR A 64 16.59 6.14 7.94
N PRO A 65 16.89 5.80 9.20
CA PRO A 65 18.18 5.22 9.56
C PRO A 65 18.28 3.77 9.06
N TYR A 66 19.48 3.31 8.70
CA TYR A 66 19.71 1.98 8.10
C TYR A 66 19.11 0.82 8.90
N LYS A 67 19.19 0.89 10.24
CA LYS A 67 18.64 -0.13 11.15
C LYS A 67 17.13 -0.31 11.03
N ASP A 68 16.40 0.71 10.56
CA ASP A 68 14.94 0.73 10.50
C ASP A 68 14.41 0.45 9.07
N ILE A 69 15.29 0.16 8.10
CA ILE A 69 14.88 -0.11 6.72
C ILE A 69 14.11 -1.44 6.62
N ASN A 70 14.52 -2.49 7.35
CA ASN A 70 13.86 -3.80 7.37
C ASN A 70 13.61 -4.42 5.97
N LEU A 71 14.64 -4.48 5.11
CA LEU A 71 14.51 -5.08 3.76
C LEU A 71 14.10 -6.57 3.79
N SER A 72 14.35 -7.27 4.90
CA SER A 72 13.97 -8.67 5.10
C SER A 72 12.46 -8.92 5.08
N TYR A 73 11.64 -7.87 5.16
CA TYR A 73 10.19 -7.99 5.03
C TYR A 73 9.74 -8.25 3.58
N ILE A 74 10.60 -7.96 2.60
CA ILE A 74 10.35 -8.32 1.20
C ILE A 74 10.80 -9.77 1.01
N HIS A 75 9.86 -10.64 0.66
CA HIS A 75 10.11 -12.06 0.37
C HIS A 75 9.88 -12.33 -1.14
N ASP A 76 10.62 -13.32 -1.68
CA ASP A 76 10.45 -13.83 -3.05
C ASP A 76 9.24 -14.78 -3.19
#